data_AF-A0A9Y4JP62-F1
#
_entry.id   AF-A0A9Y4JP62-F1
#
_cell.length_a   1.000
_cell.length_b   1.000
_cell.length_c   1.000
_cell.angle_alpha   90.00
_cell.angle_beta   90.00
_cell.angle_gamma   90.00
#
_symmetry.space_group_name_H-M   'P 1'
#
loop_
_entity.id
_entity.type
_entity.pdbx_description
1 polymer ?
#
loop_
_entity_poly.entity_id
_entity_poly.type
_entity_poly.pdbx_seq_one_letter_code
_entity_poly.pdbx_strand_id
1 'polypeptide(L)'
;MAAMRDLPFPFVLICLVFIRGYCPLPTTSQVTEMNPTGPVRSRGVSPEAHVLPPEDYYEGEETTTPIVPDRRSPDGGTSERCDYNPCSENQTPCAELAAATNCLCPGLPSHDDPPETPSLRSVSWNGSEVVLHWCAPNSHVTEYVVTVGGQDRKTFGKEQRSGALGDINNIAEVCVVAVNDAGNSDGSCMMYRPVDNSLPLKAGLIGGALGFLLLLLLAVLLWRRKRQRKQEASISMHNTAGTQ
;
A
#
# COMPACT_ATOMS: atom_id res chain seq x y z
N MET A 1 69.67 -10.96 -3.32
CA MET A 1 68.86 -9.76 -3.04
C MET A 1 67.40 -10.15 -3.17
N ALA A 2 66.56 -9.69 -2.24
CA ALA A 2 65.23 -10.17 -1.85
C ALA A 2 64.28 -10.51 -3.03
N ALA A 3 63.60 -11.66 -3.10
CA ALA A 3 62.65 -12.28 -2.16
C ALA A 3 61.35 -11.46 -1.98
N MET A 4 60.56 -11.36 -3.04
CA MET A 4 59.16 -10.92 -2.96
C MET A 4 58.30 -12.17 -2.65
N ARG A 5 58.11 -12.43 -1.35
CA ARG A 5 57.20 -13.48 -0.86
C ARG A 5 55.78 -12.96 -0.90
N ASP A 6 54.89 -13.82 -1.38
CA ASP A 6 53.46 -13.69 -1.45
C ASP A 6 52.85 -13.05 -0.19
N LEU A 7 52.22 -11.89 -0.41
CA LEU A 7 51.37 -11.25 0.58
C LEU A 7 49.98 -11.90 0.51
N PRO A 8 49.40 -12.38 1.63
CA PRO A 8 48.09 -12.99 1.58
C PRO A 8 47.04 -11.92 1.25
N PHE A 9 46.13 -12.29 0.34
CA PHE A 9 45.06 -11.48 -0.26
C PHE A 9 44.05 -10.80 0.70
N PRO A 10 43.86 -11.15 2.00
CA PRO A 10 42.87 -10.44 2.83
C PRO A 10 43.34 -9.08 3.36
N PHE A 11 44.63 -8.73 3.28
CA PHE A 11 45.13 -7.44 3.79
C PHE A 11 44.94 -6.27 2.81
N VAL A 12 44.80 -6.53 1.51
CA VAL A 12 44.59 -5.47 0.50
C VAL A 12 43.17 -4.89 0.59
N LEU A 13 42.18 -5.69 1.01
CA LEU A 13 40.80 -5.25 1.15
C LEU A 13 40.56 -4.32 2.34
N ILE A 14 41.35 -4.45 3.42
CA ILE A 14 41.23 -3.61 4.63
C ILE A 14 41.79 -2.19 4.38
N CYS A 15 42.77 -2.05 3.48
CA CYS A 15 43.34 -0.75 3.13
C CYS A 15 42.45 0.12 2.23
N LEU A 16 41.47 -0.46 1.51
CA LEU A 16 40.59 0.28 0.60
C LEU A 16 39.37 0.91 1.28
N VAL A 17 39.09 0.57 2.55
CA VAL A 17 37.92 1.09 3.30
C VAL A 17 38.24 2.39 4.04
N PHE A 18 39.51 2.77 4.19
CA PHE A 18 39.92 3.96 4.95
C PHE A 18 40.23 5.23 4.12
N ILE A 19 40.04 5.24 2.79
CA ILE A 19 40.44 6.37 1.91
C ILE A 19 39.23 7.11 1.27
N ARG A 20 37.98 6.79 1.60
CA ARG A 20 36.80 7.52 1.08
C ARG A 20 36.03 8.33 2.13
N GLY A 21 36.71 8.80 3.16
CA GLY A 21 36.27 9.95 3.95
C GLY A 21 36.88 11.22 3.37
N TYR A 22 36.09 12.29 3.26
CA TYR A 22 36.46 13.66 2.88
C TYR A 22 36.44 14.02 1.38
N CYS A 23 35.27 14.44 0.90
CA CYS A 23 35.17 15.56 -0.04
C CYS A 23 34.06 16.51 0.45
N PRO A 24 34.39 17.77 0.82
CA PRO A 24 33.39 18.79 1.10
C PRO A 24 32.80 19.34 -0.21
N LEU A 25 31.54 19.77 -0.13
CA LEU A 25 30.79 20.49 -1.16
C LEU A 25 31.54 21.71 -1.72
N PRO A 26 31.30 22.08 -2.99
CA PRO A 26 31.33 23.47 -3.42
C PRO A 26 29.92 24.06 -3.54
N THR A 27 29.76 25.21 -2.88
CA THR A 27 28.68 26.19 -2.99
C THR A 27 28.84 27.05 -4.24
N THR A 28 27.78 27.21 -5.04
CA THR A 28 27.45 28.39 -5.88
C THR A 28 25.99 28.18 -6.34
N SER A 29 24.98 28.85 -5.79
CA SER A 29 24.57 30.28 -5.86
C SER A 29 23.85 30.66 -7.16
N GLN A 30 22.81 31.49 -6.96
CA GLN A 30 21.85 32.12 -7.89
C GLN A 30 20.60 31.26 -8.20
N VAL A 31 19.45 31.48 -7.55
CA VAL A 31 18.51 32.62 -7.67
C VAL A 31 18.00 32.79 -9.10
N THR A 32 16.80 32.30 -9.37
CA THR A 32 15.81 32.98 -10.21
C THR A 32 14.44 32.67 -9.65
N GLU A 33 14.02 33.58 -8.78
CA GLU A 33 12.67 33.81 -8.32
C GLU A 33 11.87 34.39 -9.50
N MET A 34 10.84 33.67 -9.97
CA MET A 34 9.83 34.25 -10.85
C MET A 34 8.49 34.20 -10.11
N ASN A 35 8.03 35.40 -9.77
CA ASN A 35 6.84 35.67 -8.99
C ASN A 35 5.55 35.19 -9.66
N PRO A 36 4.52 34.85 -8.86
CA PRO A 36 3.18 34.56 -9.33
C PRO A 36 2.49 35.84 -9.78
N THR A 37 1.89 35.83 -10.98
CA THR A 37 1.08 36.95 -11.46
C THR A 37 -0.40 36.65 -11.28
N GLY A 38 -0.98 37.20 -10.24
CA GLY A 38 -2.37 37.70 -10.17
C GLY A 38 -2.32 39.01 -9.38
N PRO A 39 -3.26 39.98 -9.51
CA PRO A 39 -4.66 39.82 -9.90
C PRO A 39 -5.17 40.87 -10.93
N VAL A 40 -6.32 40.62 -11.55
CA VAL A 40 -7.18 41.71 -12.05
C VAL A 40 -8.59 41.52 -11.49
N ARG A 41 -9.05 42.60 -10.88
CA ARG A 41 -10.29 42.80 -10.14
C ARG A 41 -11.17 43.71 -11.00
N SER A 42 -12.36 43.26 -11.37
CA SER A 42 -13.51 44.07 -11.82
C SER A 42 -14.75 43.29 -11.41
N ARG A 43 -15.48 43.62 -10.33
CA ARG A 43 -16.34 44.79 -10.03
C ARG A 43 -17.61 44.85 -10.89
N GLY A 44 -18.75 44.61 -10.23
CA GLY A 44 -20.14 44.86 -10.65
C GLY A 44 -21.05 43.72 -10.12
N VAL A 45 -21.68 43.78 -8.94
CA VAL A 45 -22.87 44.58 -8.53
C VAL A 45 -24.03 44.39 -9.53
N SER A 46 -24.92 43.41 -9.32
CA SER A 46 -26.22 43.44 -8.58
C SER A 46 -27.42 43.64 -9.54
N PRO A 47 -28.69 43.38 -9.15
CA PRO A 47 -29.49 42.30 -9.77
C PRO A 47 -30.83 42.82 -10.34
N GLU A 48 -31.11 42.60 -11.63
CA GLU A 48 -32.41 43.00 -12.18
C GLU A 48 -33.33 41.77 -12.32
N ALA A 49 -34.28 41.67 -11.38
CA ALA A 49 -35.41 40.77 -11.44
C ALA A 49 -36.39 41.27 -12.51
N HIS A 50 -36.61 40.48 -13.56
CA HIS A 50 -37.70 40.72 -14.50
C HIS A 50 -38.93 39.93 -14.08
N VAL A 51 -39.82 40.64 -13.39
CA VAL A 51 -41.22 40.28 -13.14
C VAL A 51 -41.98 40.39 -14.45
N LEU A 52 -42.63 39.31 -14.88
CA LEU A 52 -43.58 39.30 -16.00
C LEU A 52 -45.00 39.61 -15.47
N PRO A 53 -45.76 40.55 -16.05
CA PRO A 53 -47.18 40.75 -15.75
C PRO A 53 -48.09 39.71 -16.46
N PRO A 54 -49.34 39.54 -15.98
CA PRO A 54 -50.24 38.47 -16.37
C PRO A 54 -51.11 38.86 -17.57
N GLU A 55 -51.39 37.92 -18.48
CA GLU A 55 -52.35 38.08 -19.57
C GLU A 55 -53.25 36.83 -19.67
N ASP A 56 -54.44 36.99 -19.10
CA ASP A 56 -55.77 36.86 -19.71
C ASP A 56 -56.25 35.56 -20.39
N TYR A 57 -57.20 34.91 -19.68
CA TYR A 57 -58.45 34.25 -20.09
C TYR A 57 -58.57 33.48 -21.43
N TYR A 58 -58.75 32.15 -21.30
CA TYR A 58 -59.81 31.43 -22.01
C TYR A 58 -60.50 30.42 -21.06
N GLU A 59 -61.79 30.66 -20.82
CA GLU A 59 -62.72 29.80 -20.08
C GLU A 59 -63.11 28.62 -20.97
N GLY A 60 -62.68 27.42 -20.58
CA GLY A 60 -62.94 26.17 -21.28
C GLY A 60 -63.53 25.14 -20.32
N GLU A 61 -64.86 25.06 -20.34
CA GLU A 61 -65.69 23.87 -20.11
C GLU A 61 -65.32 22.95 -18.93
N GLU A 62 -66.03 23.17 -17.82
CA GLU A 62 -66.07 22.38 -16.60
C GLU A 62 -66.50 20.91 -16.86
N THR A 63 -65.53 20.06 -17.18
CA THR A 63 -65.69 18.60 -17.07
C THR A 63 -65.08 18.16 -15.74
N THR A 64 -65.94 18.07 -14.72
CA THR A 64 -65.65 17.51 -13.39
C THR A 64 -65.11 16.09 -13.54
N THR A 65 -63.79 15.98 -13.56
CA THR A 65 -63.09 14.71 -13.36
C THR A 65 -63.27 14.32 -11.89
N PRO A 66 -63.70 13.09 -11.56
CA PRO A 66 -63.81 12.69 -10.17
C PRO A 66 -62.43 12.76 -9.55
N ILE A 67 -62.30 13.60 -8.51
CA ILE A 67 -61.14 13.64 -7.63
C ILE A 67 -61.01 12.23 -7.04
N VAL A 68 -60.15 11.42 -7.64
CA VAL A 68 -59.64 10.21 -7.00
C VAL A 68 -59.00 10.72 -5.71
N PRO A 69 -59.45 10.26 -4.53
CA PRO A 69 -58.79 10.67 -3.30
C PRO A 69 -57.33 10.26 -3.45
N ASP A 70 -56.46 11.28 -3.40
CA ASP A 70 -55.05 11.15 -3.13
C ASP A 70 -54.93 10.15 -1.98
N ARG A 71 -54.57 8.91 -2.31
CA ARG A 71 -54.16 7.92 -1.33
C ARG A 71 -52.82 8.45 -0.84
N ARG A 72 -52.86 9.45 0.04
CA ARG A 72 -51.77 9.72 0.96
C ARG A 72 -51.52 8.39 1.62
N SER A 73 -50.40 7.79 1.22
CA SER A 73 -49.82 6.69 1.94
C SER A 73 -49.76 7.12 3.41
N PRO A 74 -50.25 6.32 4.36
CA PRO A 74 -50.18 6.64 5.77
C PRO A 74 -48.76 6.37 6.27
N ASP A 75 -47.78 7.02 5.65
CA ASP A 75 -46.42 7.03 6.14
C ASP A 75 -45.80 8.39 5.85
N GLY A 76 -46.14 9.34 6.72
CA GLY A 76 -45.31 10.50 6.97
C GLY A 76 -44.06 10.14 7.79
N GLY A 77 -43.56 8.91 7.65
CA GLY A 77 -42.24 8.53 8.11
C GLY A 77 -41.21 9.18 7.22
N THR A 78 -40.29 9.93 7.81
CA THR A 78 -39.03 10.29 7.17
C THR A 78 -38.40 9.00 6.67
N SER A 79 -38.37 8.77 5.36
CA SER A 79 -37.76 7.56 4.79
C SER A 79 -36.32 7.45 5.29
N GLU A 80 -36.07 6.50 6.18
CA GLU A 80 -34.78 6.34 6.85
C GLU A 80 -33.69 5.96 5.83
N ARG A 81 -32.42 6.26 6.15
CA ARG A 81 -31.31 5.85 5.29
C ARG A 81 -31.16 4.34 5.33
N CYS A 82 -30.79 3.76 4.19
CA CYS A 82 -30.46 2.35 4.14
C CYS A 82 -29.27 2.05 5.05
N ASP A 83 -29.32 0.90 5.75
CA ASP A 83 -28.19 0.36 6.51
C ASP A 83 -27.14 -0.23 5.54
N TYR A 84 -26.47 0.67 4.83
CA TYR A 84 -25.43 0.36 3.87
C TYR A 84 -24.11 0.96 4.34
N ASN A 85 -23.09 0.13 4.50
CA ASN A 85 -21.76 0.56 4.95
C ASN A 85 -20.77 0.51 3.77
N PRO A 86 -20.32 1.65 3.22
CA PRO A 86 -19.43 1.65 2.04
C PRO A 86 -18.12 0.87 2.23
N CYS A 87 -17.70 0.58 3.46
CA CYS A 87 -16.47 -0.15 3.77
C CYS A 87 -16.68 -1.66 4.00
N SER A 88 -17.93 -2.15 4.03
CA SER A 88 -18.23 -3.57 4.26
C SER A 88 -18.21 -4.36 2.96
N GLU A 89 -17.51 -5.49 2.97
CA GLU A 89 -17.40 -6.40 1.83
C GLU A 89 -18.64 -7.30 1.71
N ASN A 90 -19.02 -7.65 0.48
CA ASN A 90 -20.11 -8.59 0.17
C ASN A 90 -21.47 -8.30 0.85
N GLN A 91 -21.73 -7.04 1.18
CA GLN A 91 -23.05 -6.61 1.63
C GLN A 91 -24.01 -6.48 0.45
N THR A 92 -25.32 -6.51 0.71
CA THR A 92 -26.33 -6.21 -0.30
C THR A 92 -26.14 -4.79 -0.84
N PRO A 93 -26.10 -4.60 -2.17
CA PRO A 93 -25.99 -3.27 -2.77
C PRO A 93 -27.09 -2.33 -2.26
N CYS A 94 -26.77 -1.05 -2.07
CA CYS A 94 -27.72 -0.10 -1.52
C CYS A 94 -29.02 -0.04 -2.35
N ALA A 95 -28.92 -0.10 -3.68
CA ALA A 95 -30.09 -0.10 -4.57
C ALA A 95 -31.07 -1.25 -4.28
N GLU A 96 -30.55 -2.44 -3.94
CA GLU A 96 -31.37 -3.59 -3.58
C GLU A 96 -31.98 -3.43 -2.18
N LEU A 97 -31.24 -2.84 -1.23
CA LEU A 97 -31.78 -2.49 0.09
C LEU A 97 -32.92 -1.48 -0.04
N ALA A 98 -32.74 -0.43 -0.83
CA ALA A 98 -33.77 0.58 -1.09
C ALA A 98 -35.03 -0.04 -1.70
N ALA A 99 -34.88 -0.97 -2.66
CA ALA A 99 -36.01 -1.67 -3.25
C ALA A 99 -36.75 -2.59 -2.26
N ALA A 100 -36.03 -3.18 -1.31
CA ALA A 100 -36.61 -4.13 -0.35
C ALA A 100 -37.27 -3.45 0.86
N THR A 101 -36.69 -2.38 1.38
CA THR A 101 -37.12 -1.74 2.64
C THR A 101 -37.64 -0.32 2.47
N ASN A 102 -37.66 0.20 1.23
CA ASN A 102 -38.10 1.56 0.91
C ASN A 102 -37.28 2.65 1.63
N CYS A 103 -36.02 2.35 1.94
CA CYS A 103 -35.05 3.28 2.52
C CYS A 103 -34.37 4.16 1.46
N LEU A 104 -33.73 5.24 1.91
CA LEU A 104 -32.97 6.14 1.05
C LEU A 104 -31.48 5.77 1.02
N CYS A 105 -30.96 5.52 -0.18
CA CYS A 105 -29.53 5.48 -0.41
C CYS A 105 -28.94 6.88 -0.47
N PRO A 106 -27.65 7.05 -0.14
CA PRO A 106 -26.91 8.24 -0.56
C PRO A 106 -27.12 8.46 -2.06
N GLY A 107 -27.33 9.70 -2.50
CA GLY A 107 -27.51 9.99 -3.91
C GLY A 107 -26.31 9.50 -4.70
N LEU A 108 -26.53 8.54 -5.60
CA LEU A 108 -25.51 8.14 -6.56
C LEU A 108 -25.50 9.19 -7.68
N PRO A 109 -24.34 9.76 -8.03
CA PRO A 109 -24.10 10.47 -9.29
C PRO A 109 -24.63 9.70 -10.50
N SER A 110 -24.81 10.43 -11.61
CA SER A 110 -25.27 9.81 -12.86
C SER A 110 -24.33 8.67 -13.28
N HIS A 111 -24.89 7.68 -13.97
CA HIS A 111 -24.10 6.62 -14.63
C HIS A 111 -23.20 7.18 -15.74
N ASP A 112 -23.42 8.43 -16.14
CA ASP A 112 -22.70 9.12 -17.22
C ASP A 112 -21.42 9.83 -16.75
N ASP A 113 -21.19 9.91 -15.44
CA ASP A 113 -20.00 10.55 -14.87
C ASP A 113 -19.00 9.50 -14.35
N PRO A 114 -17.68 9.73 -14.49
CA PRO A 114 -16.67 8.89 -13.84
C PRO A 114 -16.89 8.83 -12.32
N PRO A 115 -16.52 7.71 -11.66
CA PRO A 115 -16.77 7.58 -10.23
C PRO A 115 -15.96 8.59 -9.41
N GLU A 116 -16.47 8.96 -8.24
CA GLU A 116 -15.67 9.63 -7.22
C GLU A 116 -14.54 8.72 -6.71
N THR A 117 -13.52 9.35 -6.13
CA THR A 117 -12.34 8.65 -5.60
C THR A 117 -12.73 7.71 -4.44
N PRO A 118 -12.37 6.41 -4.51
CA PRO A 118 -12.56 5.50 -3.39
C PRO A 118 -11.73 5.92 -2.17
N SER A 119 -12.04 5.37 -0.99
CA SER A 119 -11.25 5.65 0.21
C SER A 119 -10.36 4.46 0.58
N LEU A 120 -9.08 4.48 0.21
CA LEU A 120 -8.11 3.49 0.68
C LEU A 120 -7.92 3.64 2.19
N ARG A 121 -8.10 2.55 2.94
CA ARG A 121 -8.04 2.51 4.41
C ARG A 121 -6.75 1.92 4.93
N SER A 122 -6.24 0.88 4.27
CA SER A 122 -4.98 0.26 4.64
C SER A 122 -4.33 -0.48 3.49
N VAL A 123 -3.01 -0.60 3.59
CA VAL A 123 -2.17 -1.47 2.76
C VAL A 123 -1.21 -2.17 3.72
N SER A 124 -1.40 -3.46 3.96
CA SER A 124 -0.67 -4.19 5.01
C SER A 124 -0.37 -5.62 4.63
N TRP A 125 0.70 -6.16 5.19
CA TRP A 125 1.00 -7.57 5.09
C TRP A 125 0.16 -8.37 6.11
N ASN A 126 -0.58 -9.37 5.65
CA ASN A 126 -1.43 -10.20 6.53
C ASN A 126 -0.73 -11.45 7.09
N GLY A 127 0.52 -11.72 6.68
CA GLY A 127 1.24 -12.96 7.01
C GLY A 127 1.65 -13.76 5.77
N SER A 128 0.88 -13.67 4.68
CA SER A 128 1.16 -14.36 3.41
C SER A 128 1.19 -13.46 2.19
N GLU A 129 0.49 -12.32 2.22
CA GLU A 129 0.41 -11.40 1.09
C GLU A 129 0.11 -9.96 1.54
N VAL A 130 0.36 -9.01 0.63
CA VAL A 130 -0.08 -7.64 0.81
C VAL A 130 -1.57 -7.54 0.51
N VAL A 131 -2.34 -7.09 1.49
CA VAL A 131 -3.79 -6.90 1.43
C VAL A 131 -4.12 -5.43 1.59
N LEU A 132 -5.07 -4.97 0.78
CA LEU A 132 -5.66 -3.65 0.85
C LEU A 132 -7.06 -3.73 1.40
N HIS A 133 -7.49 -2.67 2.06
CA HIS A 133 -8.89 -2.44 2.39
C HIS A 133 -9.29 -1.03 1.95
N TRP A 134 -10.46 -0.89 1.34
CA TRP A 134 -11.00 0.39 0.89
C TRP A 134 -12.51 0.50 1.12
N CYS A 135 -13.01 1.72 1.10
CA CYS A 135 -14.45 2.00 1.08
C CYS A 135 -14.86 2.46 -0.31
N ALA A 136 -16.04 2.04 -0.75
CA ALA A 136 -16.62 2.49 -2.00
C ALA A 136 -16.93 3.99 -1.98
N PRO A 137 -16.77 4.69 -3.11
CA PRO A 137 -17.29 6.04 -3.28
C PRO A 137 -18.83 6.03 -3.34
N ASN A 138 -19.44 7.21 -3.18
CA ASN A 138 -20.86 7.38 -3.51
C ASN A 138 -20.98 7.55 -5.02
N SER A 139 -20.78 6.50 -5.80
CA SER A 139 -20.80 6.52 -7.26
C SER A 139 -21.17 5.17 -7.84
N HIS A 140 -21.65 5.15 -9.08
CA HIS A 140 -21.81 3.90 -9.79
C HIS A 140 -20.43 3.34 -10.17
N VAL A 141 -20.11 2.14 -9.67
CA VAL A 141 -18.83 1.45 -9.89
C VAL A 141 -19.10 0.07 -10.47
N THR A 142 -18.38 -0.30 -11.54
CA THR A 142 -18.41 -1.64 -12.13
C THR A 142 -17.25 -2.50 -11.63
N GLU A 143 -16.09 -1.89 -11.38
CA GLU A 143 -14.91 -2.56 -10.86
C GLU A 143 -13.93 -1.60 -10.16
N TYR A 144 -12.95 -2.17 -9.47
CA TYR A 144 -11.82 -1.45 -8.89
C TYR A 144 -10.52 -1.95 -9.51
N VAL A 145 -9.67 -1.03 -9.94
CA VAL A 145 -8.32 -1.33 -10.41
C VAL A 145 -7.32 -0.91 -9.34
N VAL A 146 -6.40 -1.81 -9.01
CA VAL A 146 -5.31 -1.54 -8.08
C VAL A 146 -3.98 -1.47 -8.83
N THR A 147 -3.27 -0.38 -8.61
CA THR A 147 -1.95 -0.12 -9.21
C THR A 147 -0.85 -0.20 -8.15
N VAL A 148 0.35 -0.62 -8.57
CA VAL A 148 1.56 -0.63 -7.74
C VAL A 148 2.69 0.04 -8.51
N GLY A 149 3.22 1.14 -7.96
CA GLY A 149 4.24 1.94 -8.66
C GLY A 149 3.74 2.55 -9.97
N GLY A 150 2.44 2.85 -10.05
CA GLY A 150 1.80 3.42 -11.24
C GLY A 150 1.47 2.41 -12.35
N GLN A 151 1.67 1.11 -12.13
CA GLN A 151 1.27 0.07 -13.08
C GLN A 151 0.09 -0.73 -12.55
N ASP A 152 -0.88 -0.99 -13.42
CA ASP A 152 -2.02 -1.86 -13.15
C ASP A 152 -1.53 -3.24 -12.74
N ARG A 153 -2.02 -3.71 -11.59
CA ARG A 153 -1.60 -4.98 -11.00
C ARG A 153 -2.75 -5.97 -10.95
N LYS A 154 -3.93 -5.52 -10.51
CA LYS A 154 -5.08 -6.40 -10.31
C LYS A 154 -6.40 -5.65 -10.34
N THR A 155 -7.44 -6.31 -10.84
CA THR A 155 -8.82 -5.80 -10.88
C THR A 155 -9.70 -6.60 -9.93
N PHE A 156 -10.62 -5.92 -9.27
CA PHE A 156 -11.55 -6.46 -8.28
C PHE A 156 -12.98 -6.04 -8.60
N GLY A 157 -13.96 -6.89 -8.29
CA GLY A 157 -15.37 -6.60 -8.59
C GLY A 157 -15.96 -5.48 -7.72
N LYS A 158 -17.02 -4.84 -8.20
CA LYS A 158 -17.73 -3.74 -7.52
C LYS A 158 -18.16 -4.00 -6.07
N GLU A 159 -18.36 -5.26 -5.66
CA GLU A 159 -18.78 -5.61 -4.28
C GLU A 159 -17.60 -5.82 -3.31
N GLN A 160 -16.37 -5.82 -3.83
CA GLN A 160 -15.18 -6.02 -2.99
C GLN A 160 -14.75 -4.74 -2.29
N ARG A 161 -14.29 -4.90 -1.06
CA ARG A 161 -13.71 -3.85 -0.21
C ARG A 161 -12.34 -4.23 0.31
N SER A 162 -11.85 -5.41 -0.08
CA SER A 162 -10.49 -5.84 0.18
C SER A 162 -9.89 -6.56 -1.02
N GLY A 163 -8.55 -6.59 -1.09
CA GLY A 163 -7.86 -7.13 -2.24
C GLY A 163 -6.43 -7.57 -1.93
N ALA A 164 -6.13 -8.79 -2.33
CA ALA A 164 -4.81 -9.42 -2.18
C ALA A 164 -3.92 -9.20 -3.43
N LEU A 165 -2.72 -8.65 -3.22
CA LEU A 165 -1.76 -8.33 -4.29
C LEU A 165 -0.57 -9.29 -4.37
N GLY A 166 -0.46 -10.27 -3.46
CA GLY A 166 0.74 -11.08 -3.29
C GLY A 166 1.90 -10.28 -2.72
N ASP A 167 3.13 -10.65 -3.09
CA ASP A 167 4.35 -10.06 -2.56
C ASP A 167 4.70 -8.73 -3.24
N ILE A 168 5.07 -7.73 -2.42
CA ILE A 168 5.66 -6.47 -2.88
C ILE A 168 6.99 -6.32 -2.15
N ASN A 169 8.09 -6.51 -2.86
CA ASN A 169 9.43 -6.62 -2.25
C ASN A 169 10.12 -5.27 -2.03
N ASN A 170 9.63 -4.20 -2.65
CA ASN A 170 10.19 -2.86 -2.57
C ASN A 170 9.17 -1.87 -2.02
N ILE A 171 9.67 -0.73 -1.55
CA ILE A 171 8.80 0.42 -1.24
C ILE A 171 8.09 0.82 -2.53
N ALA A 172 6.76 0.89 -2.48
CA ALA A 172 5.93 1.23 -3.63
C ALA A 172 4.68 2.00 -3.19
N GLU A 173 4.23 2.91 -4.04
CA GLU A 173 2.90 3.49 -3.91
C GLU A 173 1.87 2.49 -4.43
N VAL A 174 0.81 2.29 -3.66
CA VAL A 174 -0.30 1.43 -4.02
C VAL A 174 -1.56 2.28 -4.05
N CYS A 175 -2.26 2.27 -5.18
CA CYS A 175 -3.47 3.05 -5.37
C CYS A 175 -4.65 2.14 -5.70
N VAL A 176 -5.83 2.49 -5.23
CA VAL A 176 -7.10 1.92 -5.69
C VAL A 176 -7.87 2.99 -6.48
N VAL A 177 -8.39 2.58 -7.63
CA VAL A 177 -9.14 3.40 -8.58
C VAL A 177 -10.50 2.76 -8.79
N ALA A 178 -11.56 3.55 -8.72
CA ALA A 178 -12.91 3.10 -9.06
C ALA A 178 -13.17 3.32 -10.56
N VAL A 179 -13.81 2.35 -11.20
CA VAL A 179 -14.04 2.37 -12.65
C VAL A 179 -15.53 2.14 -12.94
N ASN A 180 -16.04 2.83 -13.96
CA ASN A 180 -17.35 2.57 -14.57
C ASN A 180 -17.28 2.81 -16.08
N ASP A 181 -18.42 2.73 -16.76
CA ASP A 181 -18.51 2.90 -18.22
C ASP A 181 -18.18 4.32 -18.71
N ALA A 182 -18.28 5.33 -17.83
CA ALA A 182 -17.93 6.71 -18.12
C ALA A 182 -16.44 7.01 -17.92
N GLY A 183 -15.72 6.18 -17.15
CA GLY A 183 -14.28 6.25 -17.00
C GLY A 183 -13.77 5.86 -15.61
N ASN A 184 -12.65 6.48 -15.22
CA ASN A 184 -11.91 6.16 -14.01
C ASN A 184 -11.97 7.34 -13.04
N SER A 185 -12.04 7.04 -11.74
CA SER A 185 -11.82 8.03 -10.69
C SER A 185 -10.34 8.43 -10.60
N ASP A 186 -10.04 9.45 -9.80
CA ASP A 186 -8.68 9.60 -9.27
C ASP A 186 -8.31 8.38 -8.38
N GLY A 187 -7.01 8.15 -8.18
CA GLY A 187 -6.51 7.08 -7.32
C GLY A 187 -6.43 7.49 -5.85
N SER A 188 -6.87 6.60 -4.96
CA SER A 188 -6.61 6.71 -3.52
C SER A 188 -5.38 5.91 -3.15
N CYS A 189 -4.30 6.59 -2.77
CA CYS A 189 -2.95 6.03 -2.72
C CYS A 189 -2.34 5.98 -1.31
N MET A 190 -1.55 4.94 -1.04
CA MET A 190 -0.73 4.80 0.17
C MET A 190 0.63 4.19 -0.16
N MET A 191 1.67 4.62 0.58
CA MET A 191 3.00 4.02 0.47
C MET A 191 3.11 2.73 1.28
N TYR A 192 3.29 1.60 0.60
CA TYR A 192 3.64 0.33 1.23
C TYR A 192 5.14 0.24 1.47
N ARG A 193 5.52 -0.18 2.68
CA ARG A 193 6.91 -0.45 3.06
C ARG A 193 7.01 -1.90 3.57
N PRO A 194 7.73 -2.78 2.87
CA PRO A 194 7.93 -4.15 3.32
C PRO A 194 8.61 -4.18 4.68
N VAL A 195 8.16 -5.07 5.57
CA VAL A 195 8.81 -5.26 6.87
C VAL A 195 10.05 -6.12 6.67
N ASP A 196 11.20 -5.58 7.07
CA ASP A 196 12.50 -6.21 6.88
C ASP A 196 12.76 -7.26 7.97
N ASN A 197 12.26 -8.49 7.78
CA ASN A 197 12.39 -9.58 8.75
C ASN A 197 13.72 -10.35 8.66
N SER A 198 14.73 -9.78 8.00
CA SER A 198 16.01 -10.47 7.74
C SER A 198 16.97 -10.50 8.94
N LEU A 199 16.71 -9.71 9.99
CA LEU A 199 17.55 -9.59 11.19
C LEU A 199 17.77 -10.92 11.95
N PRO A 200 16.74 -11.67 12.37
CA PRO A 200 16.94 -12.93 13.08
C PRO A 200 17.66 -13.97 12.23
N LEU A 201 17.39 -14.01 10.92
CA LEU A 201 18.09 -14.88 9.97
C LEU A 201 19.58 -14.53 9.89
N LYS A 202 19.91 -13.24 9.70
CA LYS A 202 21.30 -12.75 9.67
C LYS A 202 22.02 -13.05 10.99
N ALA A 203 21.39 -12.79 12.12
CA ALA A 203 21.94 -13.07 13.45
C ALA A 203 22.18 -14.57 13.66
N GLY A 204 21.22 -15.41 13.25
CA GLY A 204 21.34 -16.87 13.31
C GLY A 204 22.48 -17.40 12.43
N LEU A 205 22.64 -16.85 11.22
CA LEU A 205 23.73 -17.21 10.31
C LEU A 205 25.11 -16.87 10.89
N ILE A 206 25.26 -15.67 11.46
CA ILE A 206 26.50 -15.22 12.11
C ILE A 206 26.80 -16.06 13.35
N GLY A 207 25.81 -16.24 14.22
CA GLY A 207 25.94 -17.03 15.44
C GLY A 207 26.27 -18.50 15.13
N GLY A 208 25.60 -19.08 14.13
CA GLY A 208 25.85 -20.44 13.65
C GLY A 208 27.27 -20.60 13.09
N ALA A 209 27.75 -19.66 12.28
CA ALA A 209 29.10 -19.69 11.73
C ALA A 209 30.17 -19.61 12.83
N LEU A 210 30.01 -18.71 13.80
CA LEU A 210 30.92 -18.58 14.95
C LEU A 210 30.91 -19.84 15.84
N GLY A 211 29.73 -20.38 16.12
CA GLY A 211 29.56 -21.60 16.90
C GLY A 211 30.21 -22.81 16.22
N PHE A 212 29.98 -22.98 14.91
CA PHE A 212 30.61 -24.04 14.13
C PHE A 212 32.14 -23.91 14.11
N LEU A 213 32.66 -22.69 13.97
CA LEU A 213 34.09 -22.44 13.99
C LEU A 213 34.72 -22.79 15.36
N LEU A 214 34.05 -22.45 16.47
CA LEU A 214 34.47 -22.86 17.82
C LEU A 214 34.48 -24.38 17.98
N LEU A 215 33.46 -25.08 17.48
CA LEU A 215 33.41 -26.55 17.51
C LEU A 215 34.55 -27.19 16.71
N LEU A 216 34.86 -26.65 15.52
CA LEU A 216 36.00 -27.11 14.72
C LEU A 216 37.33 -26.90 15.45
N LEU A 217 37.54 -25.74 16.08
CA LEU A 217 38.75 -25.49 16.87
C LEU A 217 38.88 -26.46 18.03
N LEU A 218 37.80 -26.73 18.76
CA LEU A 218 37.78 -27.71 19.84
C LEU A 218 38.10 -29.12 19.32
N ALA A 219 37.50 -29.53 18.20
CA ALA A 219 37.78 -30.83 17.58
C ALA A 219 39.27 -30.96 17.20
N VAL A 220 39.87 -29.92 16.61
CA VAL A 220 41.29 -29.90 16.27
C VAL A 220 42.18 -29.97 17.51
N LEU A 221 41.85 -29.23 18.58
CA LEU A 221 42.61 -29.27 19.83
C LEU A 221 42.55 -30.65 20.50
N LEU A 222 41.37 -31.26 20.54
CA LEU A 222 41.18 -32.62 21.07
C LEU A 222 41.93 -33.65 20.22
N TRP A 223 41.89 -33.51 18.89
CA TRP A 223 42.67 -34.37 17.99
C TRP A 223 44.17 -34.26 18.26
N ARG A 224 44.69 -33.03 18.38
CA ARG A 224 46.11 -32.79 18.68
C ARG A 224 46.53 -33.42 20.01
N ARG A 225 45.74 -33.23 21.08
CA ARG A 225 45.99 -33.83 22.39
C ARG A 225 46.00 -35.36 22.33
N LYS A 226 45.03 -35.97 21.63
CA LYS A 226 44.98 -37.43 21.46
C LYS A 226 46.21 -37.95 20.70
N ARG A 227 46.68 -37.21 19.69
CA ARG A 227 47.86 -37.59 18.91
C ARG A 227 49.15 -37.48 19.71
N GLN A 228 49.32 -36.43 20.52
CA GLN A 228 50.46 -36.27 21.44
C GLN A 228 50.53 -37.41 22.45
N ARG A 229 49.41 -37.74 23.12
CA ARG A 229 49.36 -38.88 24.05
C ARG A 229 49.74 -40.21 23.39
N LYS A 230 49.31 -40.44 22.15
CA LYS A 230 49.71 -41.64 21.39
C LYS A 230 51.22 -41.67 21.12
N GLN A 231 51.82 -40.53 20.79
CA GLN A 231 53.27 -40.44 20.56
C GLN A 231 54.07 -40.68 21.85
N GLU A 232 53.66 -40.06 22.96
CA GLU A 232 54.28 -40.27 24.28
C GLU A 232 54.24 -41.74 24.72
N ALA A 233 53.11 -42.42 24.52
CA ALA A 233 52.98 -43.85 24.82
C ALA A 233 53.87 -44.73 23.94
N SER A 234 54.01 -44.41 22.65
CA SER A 234 54.89 -45.15 21.73
C SER A 234 56.37 -44.99 22.03
N ILE A 235 56.82 -43.80 22.44
CA ILE A 235 58.21 -43.53 22.82
C ILE A 235 58.55 -44.23 24.15
N SER A 236 57.63 -44.21 25.11
CA SER A 236 57.76 -44.95 26.37
C SER A 236 57.97 -46.45 26.11
N MET A 237 57.11 -47.08 25.28
CA MET A 237 57.23 -48.51 24.96
C MET A 237 58.54 -48.87 24.23
N HIS A 238 59.06 -47.99 23.37
CA HIS A 238 60.28 -48.26 22.62
C HIS A 238 61.56 -48.21 23.50
N ASN A 239 61.55 -47.40 24.57
CA ASN A 239 62.67 -47.33 25.52
C ASN A 239 62.71 -48.55 26.45
N THR A 240 61.56 -49.16 26.76
CA THR A 240 61.47 -50.39 27.58
C THR A 240 61.91 -51.64 26.83
N ALA A 241 61.86 -51.63 25.49
CA ALA A 241 62.29 -52.76 24.65
C ALA A 241 63.80 -52.77 24.33
N GLY A 242 64.50 -51.64 24.50
CA GLY A 242 65.95 -51.51 24.26
C GLY A 242 66.83 -51.76 25.49
N THR A 243 66.26 -52.20 26.61
CA THR A 243 66.95 -52.39 27.90
C THR A 243 67.07 -53.86 28.33
N GLN A 244 66.94 -54.81 27.41
CA GLN A 244 67.22 -56.24 27.64
C GLN A 244 68.48 -56.71 26.93
#